data_AF-A0A4V1L906-F1
#
_entry.id   AF-A0A4V1L906-F1
#
_cell.length_a   1.000
_cell.length_b   1.000
_cell.length_c   1.000
_cell.angle_alpha   90.00
_cell.angle_beta   90.00
_cell.angle_gamma   90.00
#
_symmetry.space_group_name_H-M   'P 1'
#
loop_
_entity.id
_entity.type
_entity.pdbx_description
1 polymer ?
#
loop_
_entity_poly.entity_id
_entity_poly.type
_entity_poly.pdbx_seq_one_letter_code
_entity_poly.pdbx_strand_id
1 'polypeptide(L)'
;MIITNREEVIDKAFGVFVRMNYEKASIITLAKACGVTKTGIVYYFPHKLDLFMAVADKYVLQMHEPENKFAAPADTLAEFIGQYVAGVAASMKRIVELIGDNSSPHDCSPNFYYFHFLSQVRMYYPGIRQKIEKIYRQDYDLWEKVIQKAKESGEIRSDTDVNVPLLDIPKMILKKYKGKLPDGKILPVISNQKLNAYLKEIADICGIKKNLTFHLARHTFATHLLEQGTDLRTIQELMGHTDIKTTAIYLHVSNAYKAKIPNPLDCLDDD
;
A
#
# COMPACT_ATOMS: atom_id res chain seq x y z
N MET A 1 -23.77 15.61 -40.77
CA MET A 1 -24.60 15.61 -39.55
C MET A 1 -24.16 14.41 -38.73
N ILE A 2 -23.26 14.60 -37.76
CA ILE A 2 -22.68 13.50 -36.97
C ILE A 2 -23.62 13.23 -35.80
N ILE A 3 -24.19 12.03 -35.75
CA ILE A 3 -24.97 11.57 -34.60
C ILE A 3 -23.96 11.23 -33.51
N THR A 4 -23.67 12.19 -32.62
CA THR A 4 -22.89 11.93 -31.41
C THR A 4 -23.80 11.19 -30.43
N ASN A 5 -23.49 9.93 -30.14
CA ASN A 5 -24.24 9.15 -29.14
C ASN A 5 -23.84 9.60 -27.72
N ARG A 6 -24.68 9.27 -26.72
CA ARG A 6 -24.49 9.68 -25.32
C ARG A 6 -23.11 9.31 -24.76
N GLU A 7 -22.59 8.14 -25.15
CA GLU A 7 -21.28 7.65 -24.70
C GLU A 7 -20.13 8.50 -25.24
N GLU A 8 -20.17 8.88 -26.52
CA GLU A 8 -19.16 9.73 -27.13
C GLU A 8 -19.12 11.13 -26.48
N VAL A 9 -20.26 11.64 -26.02
CA VAL A 9 -20.33 12.88 -25.22
C VAL A 9 -19.60 12.71 -23.88
N ILE A 10 -19.77 11.58 -23.19
CA ILE A 10 -19.09 11.29 -21.92
C ILE A 10 -17.57 11.25 -22.14
N ASP A 11 -17.12 10.55 -23.18
CA ASP A 11 -15.68 10.36 -23.45
C ASP A 11 -14.98 11.67 -23.79
N LYS A 12 -15.61 12.51 -24.61
CA LYS A 12 -15.05 13.84 -24.95
C LYS A 12 -15.13 14.80 -23.76
N ALA A 13 -16.19 14.73 -22.96
CA ALA A 13 -16.32 15.55 -21.76
C ALA A 13 -15.26 15.22 -20.70
N PHE A 14 -14.85 13.95 -20.57
CA PHE A 14 -13.73 13.54 -19.71
C PHE A 14 -12.47 14.33 -20.04
N GLY A 15 -12.10 14.40 -21.33
CA GLY A 15 -10.94 15.16 -21.79
C GLY A 15 -10.97 16.66 -21.45
N VAL A 16 -12.16 17.24 -21.27
CA VAL A 16 -12.34 18.63 -20.81
C VAL A 16 -12.16 18.73 -19.29
N PHE A 17 -12.84 17.88 -18.50
CA PHE A 17 -12.79 17.94 -17.04
C PHE A 17 -11.43 17.57 -16.44
N VAL A 18 -10.64 16.74 -17.12
CA VAL A 18 -9.26 16.45 -16.67
C VAL A 18 -8.32 17.65 -16.88
N ARG A 19 -8.56 18.47 -17.90
CA ARG A 19 -7.72 19.65 -18.23
C ARG A 19 -8.19 20.94 -17.57
N MET A 20 -9.47 21.00 -17.23
CA MET A 20 -10.12 22.20 -16.72
C MET A 20 -10.93 21.86 -15.48
N ASN A 21 -10.89 22.75 -14.48
CA ASN A 21 -11.76 22.64 -13.32
C ASN A 21 -13.25 22.66 -13.73
N TYR A 22 -14.07 21.86 -13.06
CA TYR A 22 -15.53 21.76 -13.19
C TYR A 22 -16.21 23.12 -13.30
N GLU A 23 -15.81 24.10 -12.48
CA GLU A 23 -16.39 25.46 -12.52
C GLU A 23 -16.11 26.19 -13.83
N LYS A 24 -14.91 25.98 -14.40
CA LYS A 24 -14.48 26.61 -15.66
C LYS A 24 -15.01 25.87 -16.90
N ALA A 25 -15.39 24.60 -16.78
CA ALA A 25 -15.97 23.80 -17.85
C ALA A 25 -17.42 24.22 -18.12
N SER A 26 -17.62 25.35 -18.82
CA SER A 26 -18.96 25.81 -19.20
C SER A 26 -19.66 24.82 -20.13
N ILE A 27 -21.00 24.79 -20.14
CA ILE A 27 -21.76 23.95 -21.08
C ILE A 27 -21.40 24.28 -22.54
N ILE A 28 -21.08 25.53 -22.85
CA ILE A 28 -20.67 25.95 -24.20
C ILE A 28 -19.32 25.31 -24.57
N THR A 29 -18.36 25.35 -23.63
CA THR A 29 -17.05 24.70 -23.79
C THR A 29 -17.20 23.20 -23.99
N LEU A 30 -18.02 22.55 -23.17
CA LEU A 30 -18.30 21.11 -23.26
C LEU A 30 -18.96 20.76 -24.60
N ALA A 31 -19.96 21.54 -25.04
CA ALA A 31 -20.68 21.31 -26.29
C ALA A 31 -19.73 21.40 -27.50
N LYS A 32 -18.88 22.44 -27.52
CA LYS A 32 -17.86 22.62 -28.54
C LYS A 32 -16.88 21.45 -28.58
N ALA A 33 -16.37 21.00 -27.43
CA ALA A 33 -15.44 19.87 -27.35
C ALA A 33 -16.09 18.55 -27.78
N CYS A 34 -17.37 18.35 -27.45
CA CYS A 34 -18.10 17.13 -27.80
C CYS A 34 -18.55 17.10 -29.28
N GLY A 35 -18.50 18.24 -29.98
CA GLY A 35 -18.97 18.37 -31.37
C GLY A 35 -20.49 18.45 -31.50
N VAL A 36 -21.19 18.86 -30.45
CA VAL A 36 -22.66 18.98 -30.39
C VAL A 36 -23.09 20.39 -30.04
N THR A 37 -24.37 20.70 -30.22
CA THR A 37 -24.93 22.00 -29.78
C THR A 37 -25.14 22.03 -28.27
N LYS A 38 -25.29 23.23 -27.69
CA LYS A 38 -25.67 23.41 -26.28
C LYS A 38 -26.93 22.60 -25.94
N THR A 39 -27.93 22.70 -26.81
CA THR A 39 -29.19 21.95 -26.68
C THR A 39 -28.96 20.45 -26.79
N GLY A 40 -28.03 20.00 -27.64
CA GLY A 40 -27.65 18.60 -27.76
C GLY A 40 -27.05 18.01 -26.49
N ILE A 41 -26.20 18.76 -25.77
CA ILE A 41 -25.73 18.33 -24.44
C ILE A 41 -26.90 18.26 -23.46
N VAL A 42 -27.73 19.32 -23.38
CA VAL A 42 -28.83 19.40 -22.42
C VAL A 42 -29.87 18.30 -22.64
N TYR A 43 -30.05 17.85 -23.88
CA TYR A 43 -30.90 16.71 -24.22
C TYR A 43 -30.43 15.41 -23.52
N TYR A 44 -29.13 15.14 -23.49
CA TYR A 44 -28.58 13.94 -22.84
C TYR A 44 -28.35 14.13 -21.33
N PHE A 45 -28.00 15.34 -20.92
CA PHE A 45 -27.60 15.70 -19.56
C PHE A 45 -28.21 17.06 -19.21
N PRO A 46 -29.40 17.08 -18.57
CA PRO A 46 -30.13 18.31 -18.24
C PRO A 46 -29.27 19.33 -17.47
N HIS A 47 -28.42 18.85 -16.57
CA HIS A 47 -27.48 19.67 -15.82
C HIS A 47 -26.02 19.26 -16.09
N LYS A 48 -25.11 20.24 -15.95
CA LYS A 48 -23.65 19.99 -16.01
C LYS A 48 -23.22 18.90 -15.03
N LEU A 49 -23.85 18.88 -13.85
CA LEU A 49 -23.57 17.89 -12.81
C LEU A 49 -23.90 16.47 -13.28
N ASP A 50 -24.98 16.28 -14.06
CA ASP A 50 -25.36 14.95 -14.58
C ASP A 50 -24.30 14.40 -15.53
N LEU A 51 -23.79 15.25 -16.44
CA LEU A 51 -22.68 14.89 -17.32
C LEU A 51 -21.42 14.59 -16.52
N PHE A 52 -21.09 15.43 -15.54
CA PHE A 52 -19.92 15.23 -14.69
C PHE A 52 -20.00 13.92 -13.88
N MET A 53 -21.16 13.60 -13.30
CA MET A 53 -21.38 12.34 -12.60
C MET A 53 -21.28 11.14 -13.55
N ALA A 54 -21.83 11.23 -14.77
CA ALA A 54 -21.70 10.16 -15.75
C ALA A 54 -20.23 9.92 -16.18
N VAL A 55 -19.45 10.99 -16.34
CA VAL A 55 -18.00 10.91 -16.57
C VAL A 55 -17.30 10.26 -15.37
N ALA A 56 -17.62 10.67 -14.15
CA ALA A 56 -17.03 10.10 -12.95
C ALA A 56 -17.41 8.63 -12.73
N ASP A 57 -18.65 8.25 -13.03
CA ASP A 57 -19.11 6.87 -12.97
C ASP A 57 -18.28 6.00 -13.92
N LYS A 58 -18.07 6.43 -15.16
CA LYS A 58 -17.29 5.69 -16.17
C LYS A 58 -15.79 5.66 -15.87
N TYR A 59 -15.20 6.82 -15.58
CA TYR A 59 -13.75 6.99 -15.53
C TYR A 59 -13.13 6.94 -14.13
N VAL A 60 -13.96 6.89 -13.08
CA VAL A 60 -13.49 6.67 -11.70
C VAL A 60 -14.10 5.39 -11.16
N LEU A 61 -15.43 5.28 -11.11
CA LEU A 61 -16.07 4.18 -10.36
C LEU A 61 -16.00 2.84 -11.09
N GLN A 62 -16.40 2.78 -12.37
CA GLN A 62 -16.41 1.55 -13.17
C GLN A 62 -15.00 0.97 -13.36
N MET A 63 -13.96 1.82 -13.38
CA MET A 63 -12.57 1.33 -13.43
C MET A 63 -12.19 0.45 -12.24
N HIS A 64 -12.87 0.61 -11.11
CA HIS A 64 -12.63 -0.22 -9.95
C HIS A 64 -13.46 -1.51 -9.93
N GLU A 65 -14.37 -1.71 -10.89
CA GLU A 65 -15.14 -2.95 -11.01
C GLU A 65 -14.20 -4.12 -11.36
N PRO A 66 -14.30 -5.27 -10.69
CA PRO A 66 -13.41 -6.42 -10.92
C PRO A 66 -13.37 -6.88 -12.39
N GLU A 67 -14.51 -6.83 -13.09
CA GLU A 67 -14.62 -7.20 -14.51
C GLU A 67 -13.70 -6.37 -15.43
N ASN A 68 -13.37 -5.14 -15.01
CA ASN A 68 -12.47 -4.26 -15.75
C ASN A 68 -10.99 -4.43 -15.36
N LYS A 69 -10.71 -5.19 -14.30
CA LYS A 69 -9.35 -5.49 -13.79
C LYS A 69 -8.89 -6.92 -14.12
N PHE A 70 -9.82 -7.88 -14.21
CA PHE A 70 -9.50 -9.30 -14.37
C PHE A 70 -10.14 -9.86 -15.64
N ALA A 71 -9.33 -10.47 -16.50
CA ALA A 71 -9.81 -11.08 -17.74
C ALA A 71 -10.36 -12.50 -17.53
N ALA A 72 -9.93 -13.19 -16.48
CA ALA A 72 -10.33 -14.54 -16.12
C ALA A 72 -10.18 -14.74 -14.61
N PRO A 73 -10.76 -15.80 -14.01
CA PRO A 73 -10.39 -16.22 -12.66
C PRO A 73 -8.88 -16.51 -12.57
N ALA A 74 -8.28 -16.23 -11.42
CA ALA A 74 -6.88 -16.56 -11.14
C ALA A 74 -6.82 -17.76 -10.19
N ASP A 75 -5.97 -18.74 -10.50
CA ASP A 75 -5.83 -19.95 -9.72
C ASP A 75 -4.81 -19.79 -8.59
N THR A 76 -3.77 -18.99 -8.84
CA THR A 76 -2.69 -18.65 -7.91
C THR A 76 -2.67 -17.16 -7.55
N LEU A 77 -2.06 -16.80 -6.41
CA LEU A 77 -1.78 -15.42 -6.02
C LEU A 77 -0.86 -14.72 -7.02
N ALA A 78 0.15 -15.41 -7.54
CA ALA A 78 1.04 -14.87 -8.57
C ALA A 78 0.27 -14.45 -9.83
N GLU A 79 -0.61 -15.32 -10.34
CA GLU A 79 -1.47 -15.00 -11.48
C GLU A 79 -2.45 -13.87 -11.15
N PHE A 80 -3.04 -13.89 -9.96
CA PHE A 80 -3.94 -12.82 -9.51
C PHE A 80 -3.24 -11.46 -9.53
N ILE A 81 -2.04 -11.36 -8.97
CA ILE A 81 -1.23 -10.13 -8.97
C ILE A 81 -0.90 -9.73 -10.40
N GLY A 82 -0.45 -10.68 -11.24
CA GLY A 82 -0.11 -10.42 -12.64
C GLY A 82 -1.29 -9.85 -13.42
N GLN A 83 -2.47 -10.44 -13.29
CA GLN A 83 -3.70 -9.97 -13.92
C GLN A 83 -4.13 -8.61 -13.37
N TYR A 84 -4.08 -8.40 -12.05
CA TYR A 84 -4.42 -7.11 -11.44
C TYR A 84 -3.53 -5.98 -11.98
N VAL A 85 -2.22 -6.19 -12.03
CA VAL A 85 -1.26 -5.22 -12.57
C VAL A 85 -1.52 -4.96 -14.06
N ALA A 86 -1.77 -6.01 -14.85
CA ALA A 86 -2.10 -5.88 -16.27
C ALA A 86 -3.40 -5.08 -16.50
N GLY A 87 -4.45 -5.35 -15.70
CA GLY A 87 -5.73 -4.64 -15.76
C GLY A 87 -5.60 -3.15 -15.40
N VAL A 88 -4.82 -2.84 -14.37
CA VAL A 88 -4.49 -1.45 -14.00
C VAL A 88 -3.72 -0.77 -15.13
N ALA A 89 -2.71 -1.42 -15.69
CA ALA A 89 -1.92 -0.88 -16.80
C ALA A 89 -2.78 -0.62 -18.05
N ALA A 90 -3.68 -1.54 -18.40
CA ALA A 90 -4.61 -1.37 -19.52
C ALA A 90 -5.59 -0.20 -19.28
N SER A 91 -6.11 -0.07 -18.05
CA SER A 91 -6.99 1.05 -17.67
C SER A 91 -6.27 2.39 -17.76
N MET A 92 -5.04 2.47 -17.24
CA MET A 92 -4.22 3.67 -17.35
C MET A 92 -3.90 4.01 -18.81
N LYS A 93 -3.55 3.01 -19.64
CA LYS A 93 -3.30 3.22 -21.07
C LYS A 93 -4.52 3.84 -21.77
N ARG A 94 -5.73 3.33 -21.51
CA ARG A 94 -6.98 3.90 -22.05
C ARG A 94 -7.17 5.36 -21.62
N ILE A 95 -6.92 5.68 -20.34
CA ILE A 95 -6.97 7.06 -19.86
C ILE A 95 -5.98 7.94 -20.63
N VAL A 96 -4.72 7.50 -20.78
CA VAL A 96 -3.70 8.27 -21.48
C VAL A 96 -4.09 8.52 -22.94
N GLU A 97 -4.57 7.49 -23.64
CA GLU A 97 -5.04 7.59 -25.03
C GLU A 97 -6.20 8.57 -25.19
N LEU A 98 -7.17 8.53 -24.26
CA LEU A 98 -8.32 9.44 -24.24
C LEU A 98 -7.95 10.89 -23.91
N ILE A 99 -6.99 11.08 -23.02
CA ILE A 99 -6.44 12.41 -22.79
C ILE A 99 -5.72 12.85 -24.07
N GLY A 100 -5.02 11.99 -24.79
CA GLY A 100 -4.45 12.31 -26.11
C GLY A 100 -3.24 13.24 -25.99
N ASP A 101 -2.40 13.00 -24.99
CA ASP A 101 -1.32 13.89 -24.59
C ASP A 101 0.06 13.39 -25.00
N ASN A 102 0.31 13.32 -26.30
CA ASN A 102 1.69 13.28 -26.81
C ASN A 102 2.33 14.68 -26.85
N SER A 103 1.69 15.71 -26.27
CA SER A 103 2.10 17.11 -26.43
C SER A 103 1.52 18.07 -25.38
N SER A 104 1.74 17.82 -24.09
CA SER A 104 1.44 18.82 -23.05
C SER A 104 2.58 19.81 -22.97
N PRO A 105 2.32 21.13 -23.03
CA PRO A 105 3.35 22.17 -22.95
C PRO A 105 4.03 22.25 -21.57
N HIS A 106 3.62 21.44 -20.59
CA HIS A 106 4.12 21.45 -19.21
C HIS A 106 4.67 20.11 -18.71
N ASP A 107 4.84 19.10 -19.57
CA ASP A 107 5.43 17.81 -19.19
C ASP A 107 4.72 17.12 -18.00
N CYS A 108 3.42 17.38 -17.84
CA CYS A 108 2.66 16.83 -16.72
C CYS A 108 2.33 15.36 -16.97
N SER A 109 2.73 14.49 -16.03
CA SER A 109 2.39 13.07 -16.11
C SER A 109 0.88 12.83 -16.22
N PRO A 110 0.40 11.81 -16.95
CA PRO A 110 -1.02 11.46 -17.02
C PRO A 110 -1.69 11.27 -15.66
N ASN A 111 -0.91 10.87 -14.64
CA ASN A 111 -1.36 10.77 -13.25
C ASN A 111 -1.85 12.11 -12.69
N PHE A 112 -1.21 13.23 -13.06
CA PHE A 112 -1.63 14.56 -12.63
C PHE A 112 -3.06 14.86 -13.06
N TYR A 113 -3.39 14.64 -14.32
CA TYR A 113 -4.73 14.87 -14.88
C TYR A 113 -5.78 13.99 -14.20
N TYR A 114 -5.45 12.73 -13.95
CA TYR A 114 -6.34 11.81 -13.24
C TYR A 114 -6.58 12.24 -11.78
N PHE A 115 -5.52 12.56 -11.02
CA PHE A 115 -5.66 13.04 -9.64
C PHE A 115 -6.40 14.39 -9.57
N HIS A 116 -6.17 15.27 -10.54
CA HIS A 116 -6.91 16.52 -10.67
C HIS A 116 -8.40 16.24 -10.83
N PHE A 117 -8.78 15.34 -11.75
CA PHE A 117 -10.17 14.96 -11.94
C PHE A 117 -10.76 14.28 -10.70
N LEU A 118 -10.06 13.33 -10.08
CA LEU A 118 -10.48 12.67 -8.84
C LEU A 118 -10.73 13.68 -7.71
N SER A 119 -9.91 14.72 -7.60
CA SER A 119 -10.11 15.78 -6.61
C SER A 119 -11.43 16.54 -6.82
N GLN A 120 -11.79 16.81 -8.08
CA GLN A 120 -13.06 17.43 -8.45
C GLN A 120 -14.23 16.49 -8.16
N VAL A 121 -14.08 15.19 -8.48
CA VAL A 121 -15.10 14.17 -8.21
C VAL A 121 -15.40 14.12 -6.72
N ARG A 122 -14.37 14.13 -5.86
CA ARG A 122 -14.55 14.20 -4.40
C ARG A 122 -15.26 15.45 -3.91
N MET A 123 -15.18 16.55 -4.65
CA MET A 123 -15.77 17.84 -4.27
C MET A 123 -17.23 17.99 -4.74
N TYR A 124 -17.53 17.59 -5.97
CA TYR A 124 -18.81 17.88 -6.61
C TYR A 124 -19.76 16.68 -6.70
N TYR A 125 -19.26 15.44 -6.68
CA TYR A 125 -20.09 14.25 -6.82
C TYR A 125 -20.83 13.95 -5.50
N PRO A 126 -22.18 14.01 -5.45
CA PRO A 126 -22.94 13.74 -4.23
C PRO A 126 -22.82 12.28 -3.78
N GLY A 127 -22.47 12.05 -2.51
CA GLY A 127 -22.36 10.69 -1.96
C GLY A 127 -21.15 9.88 -2.43
N ILE A 128 -20.18 10.53 -3.08
CA ILE A 128 -18.98 9.87 -3.61
C ILE A 128 -18.16 9.17 -2.52
N ARG A 129 -18.13 9.72 -1.30
CA ARG A 129 -17.40 9.14 -0.17
C ARG A 129 -17.86 7.72 0.12
N GLN A 130 -19.17 7.50 0.19
CA GLN A 130 -19.77 6.20 0.44
C GLN A 130 -19.49 5.22 -0.72
N LYS A 131 -19.51 5.70 -1.96
CA LYS A 131 -19.18 4.87 -3.13
C LYS A 131 -17.71 4.42 -3.13
N ILE A 132 -16.79 5.34 -2.86
CA ILE A 132 -15.35 5.05 -2.75
C ILE A 132 -15.08 4.07 -1.60
N GLU A 133 -15.72 4.25 -0.45
CA GLU A 133 -15.59 3.34 0.70
C GLU A 133 -16.06 1.92 0.35
N LYS A 134 -17.19 1.81 -0.37
CA LYS A 134 -17.69 0.51 -0.86
C LYS A 134 -16.69 -0.17 -1.80
N ILE A 135 -16.09 0.59 -2.73
CA ILE A 135 -15.06 0.09 -3.64
C ILE A 135 -13.84 -0.44 -2.86
N TYR A 136 -13.33 0.34 -1.90
CA TYR A 136 -12.19 -0.09 -1.10
C TYR A 136 -12.48 -1.34 -0.27
N ARG A 137 -13.69 -1.46 0.28
CA ARG A 137 -14.11 -2.67 0.99
C ARG A 137 -14.17 -3.88 0.06
N GLN A 138 -14.71 -3.73 -1.16
CA GLN A 138 -14.75 -4.82 -2.14
C GLN A 138 -13.35 -5.27 -2.57
N ASP A 139 -12.45 -4.33 -2.83
CA ASP A 139 -11.04 -4.63 -3.14
C ASP A 139 -10.39 -5.35 -1.94
N TYR A 140 -10.61 -4.86 -0.71
CA TYR A 140 -10.08 -5.51 0.51
C TYR A 140 -10.56 -6.96 0.65
N ASP A 141 -11.87 -7.19 0.55
CA ASP A 141 -12.48 -8.53 0.68
C ASP A 141 -11.96 -9.49 -0.42
N LEU A 142 -11.68 -8.97 -1.61
CA LEU A 142 -11.09 -9.74 -2.71
C LEU A 142 -9.65 -10.14 -2.37
N TRP A 143 -8.81 -9.18 -1.97
CA TRP A 143 -7.41 -9.44 -1.60
C TRP A 143 -7.31 -10.41 -0.41
N GLU A 144 -8.16 -10.24 0.60
CA GLU A 144 -8.19 -11.13 1.77
C GLU A 144 -8.45 -12.58 1.36
N LYS A 145 -9.46 -12.84 0.51
CA LYS A 145 -9.78 -14.18 0.01
C LYS A 145 -8.63 -14.81 -0.77
N VAL A 146 -8.00 -14.05 -1.65
CA VAL A 146 -6.90 -14.56 -2.49
C VAL A 146 -5.67 -14.88 -1.63
N ILE A 147 -5.32 -14.00 -0.69
CA ILE A 147 -4.22 -14.23 0.24
C ILE A 147 -4.51 -15.45 1.11
N GLN A 148 -5.75 -15.61 1.58
CA GLN A 148 -6.13 -16.77 2.39
C GLN A 148 -6.05 -18.08 1.59
N LYS A 149 -6.56 -18.11 0.35
CA LYS A 149 -6.42 -19.25 -0.56
C LYS A 149 -4.94 -19.60 -0.81
N ALA A 150 -4.10 -18.60 -0.98
CA ALA A 150 -2.66 -18.79 -1.21
C ALA A 150 -1.92 -19.35 0.02
N LYS A 151 -2.37 -19.00 1.23
CA LYS A 151 -1.88 -19.63 2.47
C LYS A 151 -2.30 -21.10 2.56
N GLU A 152 -3.57 -21.39 2.25
CA GLU A 152 -4.15 -22.74 2.31
C GLU A 152 -3.55 -23.68 1.26
N SER A 153 -3.25 -23.18 0.07
CA SER A 153 -2.58 -23.93 -0.99
C SER A 153 -1.08 -24.13 -0.74
N GLY A 154 -0.51 -23.40 0.23
CA GLY A 154 0.93 -23.38 0.49
C GLY A 154 1.74 -22.57 -0.52
N GLU A 155 1.09 -21.82 -1.43
CA GLU A 155 1.76 -20.89 -2.36
C GLU A 155 2.52 -19.80 -1.60
N ILE A 156 1.93 -19.31 -0.50
CA ILE A 156 2.62 -18.48 0.48
C ILE A 156 2.59 -19.18 1.85
N ARG A 157 3.68 -19.02 2.61
CA ARG A 157 3.74 -19.61 3.94
C ARG A 157 2.71 -18.99 4.88
N SER A 158 2.09 -19.82 5.72
CA SER A 158 1.17 -19.38 6.78
C SER A 158 1.89 -18.87 8.04
N ASP A 159 3.20 -19.08 8.14
CA ASP A 159 3.98 -19.12 9.39
C ASP A 159 4.81 -17.87 9.66
N THR A 160 4.36 -16.69 9.22
CA THR A 160 4.97 -15.45 9.75
C THR A 160 4.56 -15.19 11.20
N ASP A 161 3.71 -16.03 11.78
CA ASP A 161 3.42 -16.06 13.21
C ASP A 161 4.62 -16.62 13.97
N VAL A 162 5.48 -15.72 14.43
CA VAL A 162 6.59 -16.07 15.31
C VAL A 162 6.06 -16.20 16.74
N ASN A 163 6.17 -17.40 17.31
CA ASN A 163 5.88 -17.60 18.74
C ASN A 163 7.08 -17.14 19.57
N VAL A 164 7.06 -15.87 19.98
CA VAL A 164 8.11 -15.28 20.83
C VAL A 164 7.66 -15.30 22.28
N PRO A 165 8.38 -15.98 23.18
CA PRO A 165 8.14 -15.88 24.62
C PRO A 165 8.27 -14.43 25.09
N LEU A 166 7.20 -13.88 25.66
CA LEU A 166 7.21 -12.51 26.18
C LEU A 166 7.64 -12.49 27.64
N LEU A 167 8.53 -11.55 27.97
CA LEU A 167 8.83 -11.17 29.35
C LEU A 167 7.60 -10.52 30.01
N ASP A 168 7.61 -10.47 31.34
CA ASP A 168 6.47 -9.95 32.10
C ASP A 168 6.20 -8.47 31.85
N ILE A 169 7.26 -7.67 31.64
CA ILE A 169 7.13 -6.24 31.33
C ILE A 169 6.34 -6.01 30.01
N PRO A 170 6.72 -6.62 28.86
CA PRO A 170 5.88 -6.62 27.65
C PRO A 170 4.44 -7.07 27.89
N LYS A 171 4.21 -8.15 28.65
CA LYS A 171 2.85 -8.62 28.98
C LYS A 171 2.05 -7.56 29.74
N MET A 172 2.66 -6.87 30.69
CA MET A 172 2.03 -5.76 31.43
C MET A 172 1.67 -4.59 30.50
N ILE A 173 2.55 -4.24 29.56
CA ILE A 173 2.29 -3.19 28.57
C ILE A 173 1.10 -3.57 27.68
N LEU A 174 1.05 -4.81 27.17
CA LEU A 174 -0.07 -5.30 26.39
C LEU A 174 -1.39 -5.26 27.18
N LYS A 175 -1.37 -5.68 28.45
CA LYS A 175 -2.54 -5.59 29.34
C LYS A 175 -3.01 -4.14 29.54
N LYS A 176 -2.09 -3.17 29.62
CA LYS A 176 -2.42 -1.74 29.76
C LYS A 176 -3.25 -1.21 28.60
N TYR A 177 -2.99 -1.66 27.37
CA TYR A 177 -3.63 -1.17 26.14
C TYR A 177 -4.75 -2.06 25.59
N LYS A 178 -4.96 -3.26 26.16
CA LYS A 178 -6.00 -4.21 25.74
C LYS A 178 -7.38 -3.55 25.68
N GLY A 179 -7.99 -3.55 24.48
CA GLY A 179 -9.35 -3.04 24.23
C GLY A 179 -9.48 -1.51 24.25
N LYS A 180 -8.38 -0.75 24.33
CA LYS A 180 -8.41 0.72 24.44
C LYS A 180 -8.16 1.46 23.13
N LEU A 181 -7.75 0.75 22.08
CA LEU A 181 -7.34 1.34 20.81
C LEU A 181 -8.35 0.99 19.70
N PRO A 182 -8.56 1.90 18.73
CA PRO A 182 -9.40 1.62 17.56
C PRO A 182 -8.77 0.55 16.66
N ASP A 183 -9.60 -0.03 15.78
CA ASP A 183 -9.18 -0.91 14.68
C ASP A 183 -8.42 -2.18 15.13
N GLY A 184 -8.72 -2.70 16.33
CA GLY A 184 -8.13 -3.95 16.82
C GLY A 184 -6.64 -3.86 17.16
N LYS A 185 -6.04 -2.67 17.19
CA LYS A 185 -4.62 -2.49 17.52
C LYS A 185 -4.35 -2.84 18.98
N ILE A 186 -3.25 -3.55 19.22
CA ILE A 186 -2.83 -3.99 20.56
C ILE A 186 -1.86 -3.02 21.25
N LEU A 187 -1.21 -2.14 20.48
CA LEU A 187 -0.29 -1.11 20.96
C LEU A 187 -0.47 0.17 20.14
N PRO A 188 -0.19 1.36 20.72
CA PRO A 188 -0.16 2.60 19.97
C PRO A 188 1.02 2.57 18.98
N VAL A 189 0.72 2.51 17.68
CA VAL A 189 1.74 2.50 16.64
C VAL A 189 2.07 3.94 16.24
N ILE A 190 3.32 4.35 16.47
CA ILE A 190 3.87 5.64 16.02
C ILE A 190 4.95 5.40 14.95
N SER A 191 5.29 6.43 14.18
CA SER A 191 6.36 6.33 13.17
C SER A 191 7.73 6.13 13.82
N ASN A 192 8.64 5.45 13.12
CA ASN A 192 10.02 5.22 13.57
C ASN A 192 10.74 6.53 13.90
N GLN A 193 10.48 7.59 13.12
CA GLN A 193 11.05 8.92 13.38
C GLN A 193 10.65 9.46 14.75
N LYS A 194 9.34 9.38 15.07
CA LYS A 194 8.81 9.87 16.35
C LYS A 194 9.28 9.00 17.51
N LEU A 195 9.36 7.69 17.32
CA LEU A 195 9.90 6.77 18.32
C LEU A 195 11.37 7.05 18.63
N ASN A 196 12.21 7.27 17.61
CA ASN A 196 13.62 7.60 17.80
C ASN A 196 13.82 8.93 18.54
N ALA A 197 12.95 9.92 18.32
CA ALA A 197 12.97 11.17 19.08
C ALA A 197 12.71 10.93 20.58
N TYR A 198 11.69 10.14 20.91
CA TYR A 198 11.41 9.76 22.30
C TYR A 198 12.52 8.91 22.93
N LEU A 199 13.12 7.98 22.17
CA LEU A 199 14.25 7.19 22.65
C LEU A 199 15.46 8.08 23.00
N LYS A 200 15.69 9.16 22.24
CA LYS A 200 16.73 10.13 22.55
C LYS A 200 16.45 10.87 23.86
N GLU A 201 15.24 11.36 24.05
CA GLU A 201 14.83 12.01 25.31
C GLU A 201 14.98 11.07 26.51
N ILE A 202 14.56 9.81 26.36
CA ILE A 202 14.72 8.78 27.40
C ILE A 202 16.21 8.51 27.67
N ALA A 203 17.04 8.44 26.63
CA ALA A 203 18.48 8.25 26.78
C ALA A 203 19.11 9.39 27.59
N ASP A 204 18.73 10.63 27.29
CA ASP A 204 19.22 11.83 27.99
C ASP A 204 18.81 11.81 29.48
N ILE A 205 17.54 11.49 29.77
CA ILE A 205 17.01 11.37 31.14
C ILE A 205 17.72 10.25 31.93
N CYS A 206 17.97 9.12 31.28
CA CYS A 206 18.63 7.97 31.91
C CYS A 206 20.17 8.08 31.93
N GLY A 207 20.77 9.13 31.36
CA GLY A 207 22.22 9.29 31.27
C GLY A 207 22.90 8.28 30.33
N ILE A 208 22.16 7.71 29.38
CA ILE A 208 22.67 6.74 28.40
C ILE A 208 23.34 7.51 27.26
N LYS A 209 24.68 7.42 27.19
CA LYS A 209 25.47 8.10 26.15
C LYS A 209 25.39 7.44 24.76
N LYS A 210 24.92 6.20 24.70
CA LYS A 210 24.78 5.46 23.43
C LYS A 210 23.53 5.94 22.71
N ASN A 211 23.64 6.17 21.41
CA ASN A 211 22.49 6.54 20.58
C ASN A 211 21.45 5.40 20.56
N LEU A 212 20.29 5.62 21.19
CA LEU A 212 19.18 4.68 21.21
C LEU A 212 18.34 4.85 19.93
N THR A 213 18.18 3.77 19.18
CA THR A 213 17.34 3.74 17.97
C THR A 213 16.39 2.55 18.03
N PHE A 214 15.33 2.60 17.23
CA PHE A 214 14.35 1.52 17.12
C PHE A 214 14.99 0.14 16.87
N HIS A 215 15.99 0.08 15.99
CA HIS A 215 16.65 -1.18 15.64
C HIS A 215 17.59 -1.67 16.74
N LEU A 216 18.06 -0.81 17.65
CA LEU A 216 19.05 -1.17 18.65
C LEU A 216 18.56 -2.31 19.57
N ALA A 217 17.29 -2.30 19.98
CA ALA A 217 16.73 -3.37 20.79
C ALA A 217 16.81 -4.74 20.09
N ARG A 218 16.57 -4.76 18.78
CA ARG A 218 16.67 -5.96 17.94
C ARG A 218 18.12 -6.43 17.81
N HIS A 219 19.08 -5.50 17.71
CA HIS A 219 20.51 -5.84 17.74
C HIS A 219 20.92 -6.44 19.09
N THR A 220 20.55 -5.80 20.19
CA THR A 220 20.84 -6.28 21.54
C THR A 220 20.26 -7.68 21.79
N PHE A 221 19.02 -7.93 21.35
CA PHE A 221 18.38 -9.24 21.45
C PHE A 221 19.18 -10.32 20.71
N ALA A 222 19.52 -10.09 19.44
CA ALA A 222 20.26 -11.06 18.64
C ALA A 222 21.68 -11.32 19.19
N THR A 223 22.39 -10.25 19.58
CA THR A 223 23.74 -10.36 20.14
C THR A 223 23.74 -11.13 21.46
N HIS A 224 22.80 -10.88 22.36
CA HIS A 224 22.72 -11.64 23.62
C HIS A 224 22.41 -13.12 23.42
N LEU A 225 21.51 -13.46 22.50
CA LEU A 225 21.24 -14.87 22.19
C LEU A 225 22.48 -15.57 21.61
N LEU A 226 23.22 -14.90 20.72
CA LEU A 226 24.50 -15.43 20.20
C LEU A 226 25.54 -15.61 21.31
N GLU A 227 25.68 -14.63 22.22
CA GLU A 227 26.62 -14.69 23.35
C GLU A 227 26.28 -15.83 24.33
N GLN A 228 25.01 -16.21 24.42
CA GLN A 228 24.53 -17.36 25.20
C GLN A 228 24.71 -18.70 24.46
N GLY A 229 25.24 -18.70 23.23
CA GLY A 229 25.46 -19.91 22.44
C GLY A 229 24.21 -20.41 21.71
N THR A 230 23.16 -19.59 21.58
CA THR A 230 21.99 -19.94 20.76
C THR A 230 22.41 -20.01 19.30
N ASP A 231 22.00 -21.07 18.59
CA ASP A 231 22.36 -21.25 17.19
C ASP A 231 21.69 -20.19 16.30
N LEU A 232 22.34 -19.89 15.17
CA LEU A 232 21.92 -18.82 14.27
C LEU A 232 20.53 -19.07 13.67
N ARG A 233 20.11 -20.34 13.52
CA ARG A 233 18.81 -20.69 12.93
C ARG A 233 17.69 -20.41 13.92
N THR A 234 17.85 -20.77 15.19
CA THR A 234 16.90 -20.43 16.25
C THR A 234 16.75 -18.90 16.39
N ILE A 235 17.85 -18.16 16.31
CA ILE A 235 17.81 -16.68 16.33
C ILE A 235 17.08 -16.14 15.10
N GLN A 236 17.33 -16.70 13.91
CA GLN A 236 16.62 -16.33 12.68
C GLN A 236 15.11 -16.49 12.85
N GLU A 237 14.66 -17.60 13.42
CA GLU A 237 13.25 -17.91 13.64
C GLU A 237 12.62 -16.97 14.67
N LEU A 238 13.26 -16.77 15.83
CA LEU A 238 12.78 -15.84 16.87
C LEU A 238 12.69 -14.38 16.40
N MET A 239 13.53 -14.00 15.44
CA MET A 239 13.50 -12.68 14.83
C MET A 239 12.53 -12.60 13.66
N GLY A 240 12.09 -13.73 13.09
CA GLY A 240 11.25 -13.76 11.90
C GLY A 240 11.98 -13.33 10.63
N HIS A 241 13.28 -13.60 10.51
CA HIS A 241 14.04 -13.33 9.29
C HIS A 241 13.79 -14.44 8.26
N THR A 242 13.44 -14.07 7.03
CA THR A 242 13.23 -15.02 5.93
C THR A 242 14.55 -15.58 5.39
N ASP A 243 15.61 -14.77 5.40
CA ASP A 243 16.96 -15.15 4.96
C ASP A 243 17.93 -15.20 6.15
N ILE A 244 18.66 -16.30 6.28
CA ILE A 244 19.71 -16.50 7.28
C ILE A 244 20.81 -15.43 7.16
N LYS A 245 21.05 -14.90 5.95
CA LYS A 245 22.03 -13.83 5.70
C LYS A 245 21.71 -12.57 6.50
N THR A 246 20.43 -12.26 6.71
CA THR A 246 20.00 -11.12 7.52
C THR A 246 20.35 -11.31 8.99
N THR A 247 20.32 -12.55 9.51
CA THR A 247 20.74 -12.86 10.88
C THR A 247 22.26 -12.97 10.99
N ALA A 248 22.96 -13.39 9.93
CA ALA A 248 24.42 -13.54 9.94
C ALA A 248 25.17 -12.23 10.24
N ILE A 249 24.55 -11.06 10.02
CA ILE A 249 25.14 -9.75 10.37
C ILE A 249 25.53 -9.65 11.85
N TYR A 250 24.86 -10.40 12.74
CA TYR A 250 25.12 -10.38 14.18
C TYR A 250 26.37 -11.19 14.58
N LEU A 251 26.84 -12.12 13.73
CA LEU A 251 28.03 -12.93 14.00
C LEU A 251 29.30 -12.08 14.10
N HIS A 252 29.38 -10.98 13.35
CA HIS A 252 30.54 -10.07 13.38
C HIS A 252 30.69 -9.32 14.71
N VAL A 253 29.60 -9.15 15.46
CA VAL A 253 29.58 -8.38 16.71
C VAL A 253 30.02 -9.23 17.91
N SER A 254 29.80 -10.55 17.88
CA SER A 254 30.06 -11.47 18.99
C SER A 254 31.49 -12.06 18.99
N ASN A 255 32.52 -11.25 18.68
CA ASN A 255 33.92 -11.73 18.73
C ASN A 255 34.34 -12.30 20.10
N ALA A 256 33.59 -11.99 21.17
CA ALA A 256 33.77 -12.58 22.50
C ALA A 256 33.57 -14.11 22.55
N TYR A 257 32.76 -14.69 21.65
CA TYR A 257 32.56 -16.14 21.59
C TYR A 257 33.82 -16.87 21.11
N LYS A 258 34.56 -16.32 20.14
CA LYS A 258 35.80 -16.94 19.63
C LYS A 258 36.86 -17.12 20.71
N ALA A 259 36.91 -16.21 21.69
CA ALA A 259 37.85 -16.29 22.81
C ALA A 259 37.50 -17.37 23.84
N LYS A 260 36.27 -17.93 23.80
CA LYS A 260 35.82 -19.01 24.69
C LYS A 260 35.93 -20.39 24.06
N ILE A 261 36.28 -20.49 22.78
CA ILE A 261 36.48 -21.79 22.12
C ILE A 261 37.80 -22.35 22.65
N PRO A 262 37.79 -23.46 23.43
CA PRO A 262 39.02 -24.07 23.88
C PRO A 262 39.86 -24.49 22.67
N ASN A 263 41.17 -24.31 22.77
CA ASN A 263 42.07 -24.78 21.71
C ASN A 263 41.91 -26.30 21.62
N PRO A 264 41.56 -26.84 20.43
CA PRO A 264 41.37 -28.28 20.26
C PRO A 264 42.61 -29.11 20.61
N LEU A 265 43.80 -28.50 20.61
CA LEU A 265 45.06 -29.14 20.97
C LEU A 265 45.31 -29.17 22.49
N ASP A 266 44.63 -28.33 23.28
CA ASP A 266 44.77 -28.33 24.75
C ASP A 266 44.05 -29.54 25.39
N CYS A 267 43.27 -30.28 24.60
CA CYS A 267 42.53 -31.48 25.00
C CYS A 267 43.17 -32.78 24.45
N LEU A 268 44.32 -32.67 23.78
CA LEU A 268 45.09 -33.84 23.36
C LEU A 268 46.06 -34.14 24.50
N ASP A 269 45.81 -35.25 25.20
CA ASP A 269 46.80 -35.78 26.15
C ASP A 269 48.06 -36.20 25.35
N ASP A 270 49.24 -35.83 25.86
CA ASP A 270 50.54 -36.22 25.30
C ASP A 270 50.77 -37.73 25.55
N ASP A 271 50.21 -38.59 24.70
CA ASP A 271 50.56 -40.02 24.59
C ASP A 271 51.81 -40.25 23.72
#